data_AF-A0A377B8D0-F1
#
_entry.id   AF-A0A377B8D0-F1
#
_cell.length_a   1.000
_cell.length_b   1.000
_cell.length_c   1.000
_cell.angle_alpha   90.00
_cell.angle_beta   90.00
_cell.angle_gamma   90.00
#
_symmetry.space_group_name_H-M   'P 1'
#
loop_
_entity.id
_entity.type
_entity.pdbx_description
1 polymer ?
#
loop_
_entity_poly.entity_id
_entity_poly.type
_entity_poly.pdbx_seq_one_letter_code
_entity_poly.pdbx_strand_id
1 'polypeptide(L)' 'MLGAENQRPTSPDGTHMAPIMSHGLATNSIGYLVTDDNAMVWRGPMASKALMQMLQETLVAGSRLSGA' A
#
# COMPACT_ATOMS: atom_id res chain seq x y z
N MET A 1 8.98 5.83 -8.21
CA MET A 1 9.51 6.51 -7.00
C MET A 1 9.98 5.41 -6.05
N LEU A 2 11.24 5.44 -5.60
CA LEU A 2 11.91 4.32 -4.89
C LEU A 2 12.09 3.00 -5.71
N GLY A 3 11.89 3.03 -7.03
CA GLY A 3 12.14 1.89 -7.93
C GLY A 3 11.26 0.66 -7.68
N ALA A 4 10.12 0.83 -7.01
CA ALA A 4 9.23 -0.26 -6.61
C ALA A 4 7.89 -0.26 -7.38
N GLU A 5 7.77 0.56 -8.43
CA GLU A 5 6.55 0.71 -9.25
C GLU A 5 6.02 -0.60 -9.86
N ASN A 6 6.88 -1.59 -10.10
CA ASN A 6 6.48 -2.89 -10.66
C ASN A 6 6.10 -3.92 -9.58
N GLN A 7 6.16 -3.56 -8.30
CA GLN A 7 5.80 -4.43 -7.19
C GLN A 7 4.36 -4.20 -6.78
N ARG A 8 3.68 -5.27 -6.35
CA ARG A 8 2.33 -5.22 -5.80
C ARG A 8 2.33 -5.78 -4.38
N PRO A 9 1.74 -5.08 -3.40
CA PRO A 9 1.63 -5.58 -2.04
C PRO A 9 0.71 -6.81 -1.99
N THR A 10 1.04 -7.77 -1.15
CA THR A 10 0.14 -8.87 -0.81
C THR A 10 -0.80 -8.45 0.32
N SER A 11 -1.93 -9.14 0.45
CA SER A 11 -2.84 -8.96 1.59
C SER A 11 -3.12 -10.32 2.24
N PRO A 12 -2.38 -10.71 3.29
CA PRO A 12 -2.50 -12.03 3.90
C PRO A 12 -3.88 -12.31 4.51
N ASP A 13 -4.57 -11.27 4.98
CA ASP A 13 -5.87 -11.34 5.65
C ASP A 13 -7.01 -10.69 4.84
N GLY A 14 -6.72 -10.27 3.61
CA GLY A 14 -7.67 -9.58 2.73
C GLY A 14 -8.07 -8.17 3.18
N THR A 15 -7.47 -7.65 4.26
CA THR A 15 -7.76 -6.32 4.81
C THR A 15 -6.52 -5.43 4.81
N HIS A 16 -5.39 -5.93 5.31
CA HIS A 16 -4.17 -5.17 5.42
C HIS A 16 -3.23 -5.46 4.25
N MET A 17 -2.55 -4.42 3.77
CA MET A 17 -1.49 -4.54 2.79
C MET A 17 -0.14 -4.76 3.47
N ALA A 18 0.60 -5.78 3.01
CA ALA A 18 1.99 -5.96 3.36
C ALA A 18 2.82 -4.84 2.71
N PRO A 19 3.69 -4.15 3.48
CA PRO A 19 4.51 -3.08 2.94
C PRO A 19 5.54 -3.64 1.96
N ILE A 20 5.86 -2.85 0.93
CA ILE A 20 6.94 -3.16 -0.01
C ILE A 20 8.25 -2.61 0.56
N MET A 21 9.27 -3.46 0.61
CA MET A 21 10.61 -3.07 1.04
C MET A 21 11.37 -2.42 -0.11
N SER A 22 11.86 -1.19 0.09
CA SER A 22 12.78 -0.54 -0.84
C SER A 22 13.80 0.30 -0.08
N HIS A 23 15.08 0.19 -0.45
CA HIS A 23 16.18 0.91 0.19
C HIS A 23 16.21 0.82 1.74
N GLY A 24 15.82 -0.33 2.31
CA GLY A 24 15.75 -0.53 3.75
C GLY A 24 14.53 0.08 4.44
N LEU A 25 13.59 0.65 3.68
CA LEU A 25 12.34 1.24 4.16
C LEU A 25 11.16 0.31 3.87
N ALA A 26 10.24 0.21 4.82
CA ALA A 26 8.91 -0.33 4.57
C ALA A 26 8.03 0.78 3.97
N THR A 27 7.47 0.53 2.80
CA THR A 27 6.75 1.55 2.02
C THR A 27 5.36 1.07 1.62
N ASN A 28 4.41 2.00 1.57
CA ASN A 28 3.12 1.79 0.94
C ASN A 28 2.82 2.97 0.00
N SER A 29 2.21 2.69 -1.15
CA SER A 29 1.91 3.67 -2.18
C SER A 29 0.70 3.23 -2.99
N ILE A 30 -0.17 4.18 -3.33
CA ILE A 30 -1.24 3.97 -4.31
C ILE A 30 -0.69 3.58 -5.67
N GLY A 31 0.51 4.07 -6.01
CA GLY A 31 1.22 3.74 -7.25
C GLY A 31 1.51 2.25 -7.42
N TYR A 32 1.44 1.44 -6.36
CA TYR A 32 1.59 -0.01 -6.44
C TYR A 32 0.31 -0.72 -6.90
N LEU A 33 -0.84 -0.04 -6.82
CA LEU A 33 -2.15 -0.60 -7.14
C LEU A 33 -2.65 -0.14 -8.51
N VAL A 34 -2.30 1.07 -8.92
CA VAL A 34 -2.73 1.68 -10.19
C VAL A 34 -1.70 1.45 -11.30
N THR A 35 -2.18 1.33 -12.54
CA THR A 35 -1.33 1.32 -13.74
C THR A 35 -1.33 2.71 -14.37
N ASP A 36 -0.21 3.12 -14.97
CA ASP A 36 -0.01 4.45 -15.55
C ASP A 36 -1.08 4.81 -16.61
N ASP A 37 -1.68 3.80 -17.25
CA ASP A 37 -2.71 3.98 -18.28
C ASP A 37 -4.05 4.51 -17.74
N ASN A 38 -4.25 4.53 -16.42
CA ASN A 38 -5.50 4.94 -15.79
C ASN A 38 -5.31 6.18 -14.92
N ALA A 39 -5.31 7.36 -15.56
CA ALA A 39 -5.36 8.64 -14.86
C ALA A 39 -6.69 8.78 -14.09
N MET A 40 -6.64 8.58 -12.77
CA MET A 40 -7.81 8.70 -11.90
C MET A 40 -7.88 10.10 -11.31
N VAL A 41 -9.04 10.76 -11.40
CA VAL A 41 -9.30 12.04 -10.73
C VAL A 41 -9.82 11.79 -9.33
N TRP A 42 -9.06 12.21 -8.32
CA TRP A 42 -9.40 12.00 -6.91
C TRP A 42 -10.01 13.28 -6.36
N ARG A 43 -11.31 13.25 -6.08
CA ARG A 43 -11.98 14.36 -5.36
C ARG A 43 -11.61 14.31 -3.87
N GLY A 44 -11.71 15.44 -3.18
CA GLY A 44 -11.32 15.61 -1.77
C GLY A 44 -11.72 14.45 -0.84
N PRO A 45 -13.01 14.05 -0.76
CA PRO A 45 -13.43 12.95 0.11
C PRO A 45 -12.80 11.60 -0.23
N MET A 46 -12.58 11.30 -1.52
CA MET A 46 -11.98 10.05 -1.97
C MET A 46 -10.48 10.00 -1.64
N ALA A 47 -9.76 11.10 -1.87
CA ALA A 47 -8.35 11.20 -1.55
C ALA A 47 -8.09 11.05 -0.04
N SER A 48 -8.88 11.74 0.78
CA SER A 48 -8.78 11.63 2.23
C SER A 48 -9.11 10.21 2.70
N LYS A 49 -10.13 9.56 2.13
CA LYS A 49 -10.46 8.18 2.47
C LYS A 49 -9.31 7.23 2.14
N ALA A 50 -8.79 7.29 0.92
CA ALA A 50 -7.70 6.43 0.49
C ALA A 50 -6.43 6.63 1.34
N LEU A 51 -6.10 7.88 1.67
CA LEU A 51 -5.00 8.19 2.59
C LEU A 51 -5.22 7.55 3.97
N MET A 52 -6.42 7.70 4.53
CA MET A 52 -6.76 7.12 5.83
C MET A 52 -6.70 5.58 5.80
N GLN A 53 -7.17 4.96 4.72
CA GLN A 53 -7.04 3.52 4.53
C GLN A 53 -5.59 3.10 4.47
N MET A 54 -4.73 3.78 3.71
CA MET A 54 -3.30 3.47 3.70
C MET A 54 -2.65 3.60 5.09
N LEU A 55 -3.04 4.59 5.90
CA LEU A 55 -2.51 4.76 7.25
C LEU A 55 -2.98 3.68 8.23
N GLN A 56 -4.21 3.17 8.07
CA GLN A 56 -4.82 2.22 9.00
C GLN A 56 -4.66 0.75 8.57
N GLU A 57 -4.66 0.49 7.26
CA GLU A 57 -4.71 -0.83 6.63
C GLU A 57 -3.33 -1.25 6.07
N THR A 58 -2.23 -0.77 6.66
CA THR A 58 -0.86 -1.23 6.35
C THR A 58 -0.30 -2.02 7.52
N LEU A 59 0.27 -3.20 7.24
CA LEU A 59 0.97 -3.98 8.26
C LEU A 59 2.20 -3.23 8.77
N VAL A 60 2.41 -3.22 10.09
CA VAL A 60 3.61 -2.63 10.71
C VAL A 60 4.79 -3.56 10.47
N ALA A 61 5.93 -3.02 10.04
CA ALA A 61 7.17 -3.77 9.86
C ALA A 61 7.60 -4.41 11.20
N GLY A 62 7.27 -5.69 11.38
CA GLY A 62 7.47 -6.42 12.64
C GLY A 62 6.24 -7.13 13.19
N SER A 63 5.04 -6.93 12.60
CA SER A 63 3.87 -7.76 12.90
C SER A 63 4.11 -9.16 12.34
N ARG A 64 4.86 -9.97 13.08
CA ARG A 64 4.98 -11.41 12.83
C ARG A 64 3.57 -11.99 12.77
N LEU A 65 3.31 -12.72 11.69
CA LEU A 65 2.17 -13.62 11.52
C LEU A 65 2.11 -14.56 12.73
N SER A 66 1.32 -14.19 13.73
CA SER A 66 0.86 -15.10 14.77
C SER A 66 -0.42 -15.72 14.23
N GLY A 67 -0.28 -16.80 13.47
CA GLY A 67 -1.43 -17.56 12.99
C GLY A 67 -1.01 -18.54 11.91
N ALA A 68 -0.98 -19.80 12.31
CA ALA A 68 -1.17 -20.95 11.44
C ALA A 68 -2.42 -20.80 10.54
#